data_AF-A0A150S9P9-F1
#
_entry.id   AF-A0A150S9P9-F1
#
_cell.length_a   1.000
_cell.length_b   1.000
_cell.length_c   1.000
_cell.angle_alpha   90.00
_cell.angle_beta   90.00
_cell.angle_gamma   90.00
#
_symmetry.space_group_name_H-M   'P 1'
#
loop_
_entity.id
_entity.type
_entity.pdbx_description
1 polymer ?
#
loop_
_entity_poly.entity_id
_entity_poly.type
_entity_poly.pdbx_seq_one_letter_code
_entity_poly.pdbx_strand_id
1 'polypeptide(L)'
;MSGVKWWPEQGPSNTIENGVAIARWVHSALVVGEANAWLWWWYSGNTTNEGLIQQSGSVTTKRYYTFGNFTRYIRPGYHRVAVTGVFPEKVLVSAYTNDSGKVVVVAINETTSAQTVPLAFAGGTAPSAMVPFVTAASKNWAEGAPVTVTDATLPMALEAMSVTTFVSQ
;
A
#
# COMPACT_ATOMS: atom_id res chain seq x y z
N MET A 1 20.61 16.83 -7.58
CA MET A 1 19.43 16.30 -6.88
C MET A 1 18.38 15.93 -7.92
N SER A 2 17.77 14.74 -7.84
CA SER A 2 17.02 14.10 -8.95
C SER A 2 15.67 14.73 -9.34
N GLY A 3 15.27 15.89 -8.81
CA GLY A 3 13.97 16.52 -9.07
C GLY A 3 12.75 15.77 -8.50
N VAL A 4 12.94 14.54 -8.00
CA VAL A 4 11.87 13.71 -7.43
C VAL A 4 11.61 14.12 -5.98
N LYS A 5 10.39 14.58 -5.67
CA LYS A 5 9.98 14.90 -4.29
C LYS A 5 10.06 13.64 -3.40
N TRP A 6 10.65 13.79 -2.23
CA TRP A 6 10.96 12.75 -1.25
C TRP A 6 12.01 11.71 -1.68
N TRP A 7 12.88 12.08 -2.61
CA TRP A 7 14.06 11.28 -2.99
C TRP A 7 14.91 10.89 -1.76
N PRO A 8 15.60 9.73 -1.76
CA PRO A 8 16.43 9.29 -0.65
C PRO A 8 17.39 10.37 -0.14
N GLU A 9 18.02 11.15 -1.02
CA GLU A 9 18.98 12.21 -0.64
C GLU A 9 18.31 13.54 -0.22
N GLN A 10 16.98 13.67 -0.33
CA GLN A 10 16.28 14.80 0.25
C GLN A 10 16.27 14.68 1.77
N GLY A 11 16.17 15.83 2.45
CA GLY A 11 16.16 15.91 3.91
C GLY A 11 15.13 14.99 4.56
N PRO A 12 15.30 14.71 5.86
CA PRO A 12 14.55 13.67 6.56
C PRO A 12 13.05 14.01 6.60
N SER A 13 12.21 13.05 6.23
CA SER A 13 10.75 13.14 6.30
C SER A 13 10.15 11.94 7.02
N ASN A 14 9.14 12.19 7.84
CA ASN A 14 8.32 11.17 8.49
C ASN A 14 6.83 11.30 8.11
N THR A 15 6.49 12.14 7.14
CA THR A 15 5.10 12.49 6.81
C THR A 15 4.44 11.45 5.90
N ILE A 16 3.11 11.46 5.86
CA ILE A 16 2.35 10.51 5.03
C ILE A 16 2.59 10.73 3.54
N GLU A 17 2.88 11.96 3.09
CA GLU A 17 3.21 12.25 1.69
C GLU A 17 4.51 11.55 1.26
N ASN A 18 5.51 11.47 2.16
CA ASN A 18 6.69 10.64 1.91
C ASN A 18 6.30 9.16 1.84
N GLY A 19 5.49 8.68 2.78
CA GLY A 19 5.04 7.29 2.79
C GLY A 19 4.27 6.88 1.53
N VAL A 20 3.35 7.72 1.06
CA VAL A 20 2.56 7.48 -0.16
C VAL A 20 3.43 7.51 -1.41
N ALA A 21 4.40 8.43 -1.49
CA ALA A 21 5.38 8.41 -2.58
C ALA A 21 6.17 7.10 -2.64
N ILE A 22 6.61 6.59 -1.49
CA ILE A 22 7.28 5.28 -1.40
C ILE A 22 6.33 4.14 -1.82
N ALA A 23 5.08 4.14 -1.37
CA ALA A 23 4.10 3.13 -1.77
C ALA A 23 3.88 3.12 -3.29
N ARG A 24 3.81 4.30 -3.93
CA ARG A 24 3.74 4.43 -5.39
C ARG A 24 4.94 3.78 -6.07
N TRP A 25 6.15 3.96 -5.55
CA TRP A 25 7.36 3.35 -6.15
C TRP A 25 7.32 1.83 -6.05
N VAL A 26 6.97 1.30 -4.87
CA VAL A 26 6.80 -0.15 -4.67
C VAL A 26 5.72 -0.70 -5.61
N HIS A 27 4.55 -0.05 -5.66
CA HIS A 27 3.48 -0.41 -6.58
C HIS A 27 3.97 -0.41 -8.03
N SER A 28 4.66 0.64 -8.47
CA SER A 28 5.15 0.76 -9.85
C SER A 28 6.15 -0.34 -10.18
N ALA A 29 7.06 -0.68 -9.26
CA ALA A 29 8.01 -1.77 -9.46
C ALA A 29 7.30 -3.13 -9.59
N LEU A 30 6.29 -3.40 -8.76
CA LEU A 30 5.56 -4.69 -8.78
C LEU A 30 4.59 -4.81 -9.96
N VAL A 31 3.91 -3.72 -10.32
CA VAL A 31 2.82 -3.72 -11.32
C VAL A 31 3.33 -3.40 -12.72
N VAL A 32 4.18 -2.38 -12.87
CA VAL A 32 4.70 -1.93 -14.17
C VAL A 32 6.04 -2.59 -14.49
N GLY A 33 6.94 -2.63 -13.50
CA GLY A 33 8.26 -3.23 -13.66
C GLY A 33 8.28 -4.76 -13.53
N GLU A 34 7.17 -5.37 -13.12
CA GLU A 34 7.03 -6.82 -12.87
C GLU A 34 8.13 -7.40 -11.96
N ALA A 35 8.64 -6.56 -11.05
CA ALA A 35 9.64 -6.96 -10.09
C ALA A 35 9.05 -7.98 -9.10
N ASN A 36 9.84 -8.99 -8.74
CA ASN A 36 9.46 -10.00 -7.74
C ASN A 36 9.92 -9.64 -6.32
N ALA A 37 10.74 -8.59 -6.17
CA ALA A 37 11.25 -8.15 -4.89
C ALA A 37 11.53 -6.65 -4.87
N TRP A 38 11.35 -6.04 -3.70
CA TRP A 38 11.80 -4.69 -3.38
C TRP A 38 12.61 -4.74 -2.09
N LEU A 39 13.91 -4.46 -2.19
CA LEU A 39 14.80 -4.38 -1.03
C LEU A 39 15.06 -2.92 -0.70
N TRP A 40 14.79 -2.55 0.54
CA TRP A 40 15.12 -1.22 1.02
C TRP A 40 16.62 -1.11 1.29
N TRP A 41 17.19 0.07 1.07
CA TRP A 41 18.63 0.32 1.20
C TRP A 41 19.12 0.25 2.66
N TRP A 42 18.96 1.32 3.44
CA TRP A 42 19.28 1.31 4.86
C TRP A 42 18.05 1.00 5.70
N TYR A 43 18.15 0.07 6.66
CA TYR A 43 17.06 -0.11 7.62
C TYR A 43 16.81 1.18 8.42
N SER A 44 17.86 1.83 8.92
CA SER A 44 17.77 3.09 9.68
C SER A 44 18.74 4.14 9.12
N GLY A 45 18.34 5.41 9.20
CA GLY A 45 19.12 6.55 8.72
C GLY A 45 18.91 7.81 9.58
N ASN A 46 19.89 8.73 9.52
CA ASN A 46 19.99 9.88 10.42
C ASN A 46 19.53 11.18 9.73
N THR A 47 20.10 11.50 8.58
CA THR A 47 20.01 12.84 7.96
C THR A 47 19.25 12.85 6.63
N THR A 48 18.81 11.68 6.14
CA THR A 48 18.23 11.53 4.80
C THR A 48 17.01 10.60 4.83
N ASN A 49 16.37 10.41 3.68
CA ASN A 49 15.29 9.44 3.50
C ASN A 49 15.78 8.04 3.08
N GLU A 50 17.10 7.81 3.08
CA GLU A 50 17.67 6.50 2.71
C GLU A 50 17.35 5.39 3.72
N GLY A 51 17.18 5.75 5.00
CA GLY A 51 16.78 4.83 6.06
C GLY A 51 15.28 4.54 6.04
N LEU A 52 14.84 3.29 6.14
CA LEU A 52 13.41 2.98 6.24
C LEU A 52 12.82 3.66 7.48
N ILE A 53 13.52 3.60 8.61
CA ILE A 53 13.20 4.34 9.83
C ILE A 53 14.23 5.46 10.10
N GLN A 54 13.86 6.43 10.93
CA GLN A 54 14.77 7.47 11.40
C GLN A 54 15.40 7.07 12.75
N GLN A 55 16.72 7.19 12.86
CA GLN A 55 17.48 6.70 14.02
C GLN A 55 17.33 7.58 15.28
N SER A 56 16.82 8.81 15.14
CA SER A 56 16.57 9.76 16.23
C SER A 56 15.32 9.38 17.04
N GLY A 57 15.42 8.30 17.83
CA GLY A 57 14.54 7.94 18.95
C GLY A 57 13.10 7.61 18.58
N SER A 58 12.73 6.32 18.53
CA SER A 58 11.34 5.81 18.49
C SER A 58 10.40 6.31 17.38
N VAL A 59 10.80 7.26 16.54
CA VAL A 59 9.96 7.82 15.47
C VAL A 59 9.99 6.89 14.25
N THR A 60 8.98 6.04 14.19
CA THR A 60 8.70 5.25 13.00
C THR A 60 8.16 6.15 11.89
N THR A 61 8.83 6.17 10.74
CA THR A 61 8.45 7.00 9.59
C THR A 61 7.18 6.47 8.92
N LYS A 62 6.40 7.33 8.24
CA LYS A 62 5.27 6.85 7.44
C LYS A 62 5.68 5.95 6.28
N ARG A 63 6.87 6.12 5.70
CA ARG A 63 7.40 5.17 4.70
C ARG A 63 7.60 3.76 5.23
N TYR A 64 7.96 3.59 6.50
CA TYR A 64 7.99 2.26 7.12
C TYR A 64 6.58 1.65 7.15
N TYR A 65 5.58 2.43 7.56
CA TYR A 65 4.20 1.95 7.61
C TYR A 65 3.66 1.65 6.21
N THR A 66 3.78 2.55 5.25
CA THR A 66 3.29 2.30 3.89
C THR A 66 4.07 1.22 3.16
N PHE A 67 5.35 1.00 3.48
CA PHE A 67 6.09 -0.17 2.99
C PHE A 67 5.52 -1.47 3.59
N GLY A 68 5.20 -1.49 4.89
CA GLY A 68 4.58 -2.65 5.52
C GLY A 68 3.14 -2.93 5.11
N ASN A 69 2.43 -1.98 4.51
CA ASN A 69 1.17 -2.26 3.82
C ASN A 69 1.34 -3.29 2.69
N PHE A 70 2.55 -3.45 2.14
CA PHE A 70 2.88 -4.56 1.25
C PHE A 70 3.47 -5.74 2.04
N THR A 71 4.57 -5.52 2.76
CA THR A 71 5.43 -6.63 3.27
C THR A 71 4.86 -7.42 4.43
N ARG A 72 3.90 -6.86 5.21
CA ARG A 72 3.23 -7.60 6.29
C ARG A 72 2.23 -8.61 5.76
N TYR A 73 1.58 -8.30 4.65
CA TYR A 73 0.41 -9.04 4.17
C TYR A 73 0.70 -9.88 2.93
N ILE A 74 1.64 -9.44 2.09
CA ILE A 74 2.08 -10.18 0.90
C ILE A 74 3.34 -10.96 1.28
N ARG A 75 3.17 -12.25 1.58
CA ARG A 75 4.28 -13.14 1.99
C ARG A 75 4.90 -13.83 0.78
N PRO A 76 6.16 -14.34 0.88
CA PRO A 76 6.72 -15.18 -0.17
C PRO A 76 5.77 -16.32 -0.55
N GLY A 77 5.60 -16.57 -1.85
CA GLY A 77 4.62 -17.52 -2.40
C GLY A 77 3.31 -16.88 -2.86
N TYR A 78 3.06 -15.61 -2.52
CA TYR A 78 2.01 -14.85 -3.19
C TYR A 78 2.42 -14.53 -4.63
N HIS A 79 1.45 -14.57 -5.53
CA HIS A 79 1.59 -14.11 -6.91
C HIS A 79 0.65 -12.93 -7.16
N ARG A 80 1.14 -11.94 -7.92
CA ARG A 80 0.33 -10.78 -8.34
C ARG A 80 -0.71 -11.25 -9.35
N VAL A 81 -1.94 -10.80 -9.20
CA VAL A 81 -3.01 -11.02 -10.18
C VAL A 81 -3.30 -9.74 -10.96
N ALA A 82 -3.88 -9.88 -12.13
CA ALA A 82 -4.26 -8.74 -12.96
C ALA A 82 -5.35 -7.91 -12.24
N VAL A 83 -5.15 -6.60 -12.21
CA VAL A 83 -6.18 -5.63 -11.82
C VAL A 83 -6.42 -4.76 -13.03
N THR A 84 -7.64 -4.78 -13.56
CA THR A 84 -8.02 -4.11 -14.81
C THR A 84 -9.16 -3.13 -14.57
N GLY A 85 -9.31 -2.16 -15.46
CA GLY A 85 -10.37 -1.14 -15.39
C GLY A 85 -9.80 0.27 -15.25
N VAL A 86 -10.69 1.23 -15.15
CA VAL A 86 -10.33 2.65 -14.98
C VAL A 86 -10.53 3.03 -13.53
N PHE A 87 -9.44 3.41 -12.86
CA PHE A 87 -9.46 3.96 -11.52
C PHE A 87 -9.44 5.50 -11.56
N PRO A 88 -9.95 6.19 -10.52
CA PRO A 88 -9.77 7.63 -10.39
C PRO A 88 -8.29 8.02 -10.53
N GLU A 89 -8.02 9.19 -11.10
CA GLU A 89 -6.66 9.69 -11.21
C GLU A 89 -6.00 9.70 -9.82
N LYS A 90 -4.76 9.21 -9.72
CA LYS A 90 -3.98 9.09 -8.47
C LYS A 90 -4.56 8.11 -7.44
N VAL A 91 -5.41 7.18 -7.87
CA VAL A 91 -5.69 5.94 -7.13
C VAL A 91 -4.99 4.78 -7.82
N LEU A 92 -4.18 4.04 -7.07
CA LEU A 92 -3.44 2.88 -7.57
C LEU A 92 -3.87 1.64 -6.81
N VAL A 93 -4.15 0.55 -7.52
CA VAL A 93 -4.63 -0.71 -6.92
C VAL A 93 -3.84 -1.88 -7.45
N SER A 94 -3.35 -2.73 -6.55
CA SER A 94 -2.68 -3.99 -6.87
C SER A 94 -3.26 -5.12 -6.02
N ALA A 95 -3.36 -6.31 -6.58
CA ALA A 95 -3.93 -7.47 -5.91
C ALA A 95 -3.00 -8.68 -6.03
N TYR A 96 -3.04 -9.53 -5.01
CA TYR A 96 -2.17 -10.68 -4.83
C TYR A 96 -2.99 -11.82 -4.26
N THR A 97 -2.67 -13.04 -4.67
CA THR A 97 -3.24 -14.25 -4.07
C THR A 97 -2.16 -15.32 -3.89
N ASN A 98 -2.47 -16.38 -3.16
CA ASN A 98 -1.61 -17.54 -2.99
C ASN A 98 -2.38 -18.84 -3.28
N ASP A 99 -1.69 -19.97 -3.21
CA ASP A 99 -2.26 -21.28 -3.53
C ASP A 99 -3.35 -21.73 -2.54
N SER A 100 -3.46 -21.09 -1.37
CA SER A 100 -4.56 -21.33 -0.42
C SER A 100 -5.80 -20.47 -0.68
N GLY A 101 -5.77 -19.60 -1.70
CA GLY A 101 -6.88 -18.71 -2.07
C GLY A 101 -6.99 -17.46 -1.20
N LYS A 102 -5.98 -17.12 -0.39
CA LYS A 102 -5.96 -15.88 0.39
C LYS A 102 -5.68 -14.69 -0.50
N VAL A 103 -6.55 -13.69 -0.49
CA VAL A 103 -6.47 -12.50 -1.32
C VAL A 103 -6.01 -11.30 -0.50
N VAL A 104 -5.08 -10.54 -1.06
CA VAL A 104 -4.61 -9.26 -0.52
C VAL A 104 -4.74 -8.20 -1.60
N VAL A 105 -5.37 -7.08 -1.27
CA VAL A 105 -5.48 -5.91 -2.16
C VAL A 105 -4.80 -4.73 -1.48
N VAL A 106 -3.85 -4.10 -2.16
CA VAL A 106 -3.24 -2.84 -1.70
C VAL A 106 -3.74 -1.71 -2.59
N ALA A 107 -4.40 -0.74 -1.98
CA ALA A 107 -4.92 0.46 -2.62
C ALA A 107 -4.22 1.71 -2.06
N ILE A 108 -3.75 2.58 -2.94
CA ILE A 108 -3.10 3.84 -2.62
C ILE A 108 -4.02 4.97 -3.12
N ASN A 109 -4.39 5.89 -2.23
CA ASN A 109 -5.08 7.12 -2.60
C ASN A 109 -4.15 8.30 -2.37
N GLU A 110 -3.64 8.90 -3.45
CA GLU A 110 -2.72 10.03 -3.37
C GLU A 110 -3.43 11.38 -3.53
N THR A 111 -4.76 11.35 -3.62
CA THR A 111 -5.58 12.57 -3.65
C THR A 111 -5.71 13.16 -2.25
N THR A 112 -6.09 14.44 -2.18
CA THR A 112 -6.37 15.15 -0.93
C THR A 112 -7.82 14.95 -0.44
N SER A 113 -8.56 14.03 -1.05
CA SER A 113 -9.95 13.73 -0.74
C SER A 113 -10.14 12.23 -0.53
N ALA A 114 -11.12 11.85 0.29
CA ALA A 114 -11.51 10.44 0.37
C ALA A 114 -12.06 9.96 -0.98
N GLN A 115 -11.85 8.69 -1.30
CA GLN A 115 -12.33 8.04 -2.51
C GLN A 115 -13.07 6.76 -2.14
N THR A 116 -14.17 6.47 -2.85
CA THR A 116 -14.85 5.18 -2.76
C THR A 116 -14.74 4.50 -4.11
N VAL A 117 -14.06 3.36 -4.15
CA VAL A 117 -13.71 2.65 -5.39
C VAL A 117 -14.20 1.21 -5.30
N PRO A 118 -15.16 0.79 -6.14
CA PRO A 118 -15.56 -0.61 -6.19
C PRO A 118 -14.46 -1.46 -6.85
N LEU A 119 -14.17 -2.63 -6.29
CA LEU A 119 -13.30 -3.64 -6.88
C LEU A 119 -14.06 -4.96 -7.01
N ALA A 120 -14.33 -5.38 -8.24
CA ALA A 120 -14.97 -6.66 -8.52
C ALA A 120 -13.93 -7.78 -8.60
N PHE A 121 -14.22 -8.93 -7.99
CA PHE A 121 -13.45 -10.16 -8.11
C PHE A 121 -14.00 -11.00 -9.26
N ALA A 122 -13.12 -11.46 -10.14
CA ALA A 122 -13.46 -12.32 -11.28
C ALA A 122 -12.49 -13.49 -11.37
N GLY A 123 -12.90 -14.57 -12.05
CA GLY A 123 -12.04 -15.73 -12.29
C GLY A 123 -11.90 -16.69 -11.10
N GLY A 124 -12.78 -16.60 -10.09
CA GLY A 124 -12.77 -17.48 -8.92
C GLY A 124 -13.85 -17.12 -7.91
N THR A 125 -13.77 -17.71 -6.72
CA THR A 125 -14.66 -17.39 -5.59
C THR A 125 -14.19 -16.11 -4.91
N ALA A 126 -15.06 -15.11 -4.88
CA ALA A 126 -14.79 -13.88 -4.13
C ALA A 126 -14.73 -14.17 -2.61
N PRO A 127 -13.83 -13.52 -1.85
CA PRO A 127 -13.89 -13.53 -0.39
C PRO A 127 -15.25 -13.01 0.10
N SER A 128 -15.77 -13.51 1.22
CA SER A 128 -17.03 -12.99 1.79
C SER A 128 -16.86 -11.62 2.45
N ALA A 129 -15.67 -11.35 2.99
CA ALA A 129 -15.31 -10.08 3.58
C ALA A 129 -13.79 -9.86 3.53
N MET A 130 -13.38 -8.59 3.63
CA MET A 130 -11.98 -8.18 3.66
C MET A 130 -11.74 -7.21 4.82
N VAL A 131 -10.66 -7.39 5.58
CA VAL A 131 -10.28 -6.48 6.67
C VAL A 131 -9.30 -5.42 6.16
N PRO A 132 -9.60 -4.12 6.29
CA PRO A 132 -8.70 -3.05 5.90
C PRO A 132 -7.69 -2.71 6.99
N PHE A 133 -6.44 -2.48 6.58
CA PHE A 133 -5.36 -1.95 7.42
C PHE A 133 -4.85 -0.64 6.82
N VAL A 134 -5.15 0.46 7.49
CA VAL A 134 -4.96 1.82 6.95
C VAL A 134 -3.71 2.48 7.52
N THR A 135 -2.88 3.01 6.62
CA THR A 135 -1.84 3.98 6.97
C THR A 135 -2.20 5.33 6.34
N ALA A 136 -2.36 6.34 7.18
CA ALA A 136 -2.70 7.72 6.81
C ALA A 136 -1.91 8.68 7.73
N ALA A 137 -2.14 10.00 7.69
CA ALA A 137 -1.42 10.96 8.53
C ALA A 137 -1.45 10.58 10.04
N SER A 138 -2.62 10.23 10.56
CA SER A 138 -2.83 9.86 11.97
C SER A 138 -2.93 8.36 12.23
N LYS A 139 -2.83 7.52 11.20
CA LYS A 139 -3.02 6.05 11.29
C LYS A 139 -1.78 5.29 10.86
N ASN A 140 -1.50 4.20 11.55
CA ASN A 140 -0.35 3.33 11.33
C ASN A 140 -0.85 1.88 11.35
N TRP A 141 -1.09 1.28 10.17
CA TRP A 141 -1.76 -0.02 10.05
C TRP A 141 -3.00 -0.16 10.93
N ALA A 142 -3.79 0.91 11.04
CA ALA A 142 -5.00 0.90 11.83
C ALA A 142 -5.96 -0.11 11.20
N GLU A 143 -6.25 -1.17 11.95
CA GLU A 143 -7.23 -2.18 11.56
C GLU A 143 -8.63 -1.57 11.61
N GLY A 144 -9.38 -1.72 10.51
CA GLY A 144 -10.78 -1.33 10.43
C GLY A 144 -11.71 -2.53 10.57
N ALA A 145 -13.01 -2.25 10.62
CA ALA A 145 -14.02 -3.30 10.61
C ALA A 145 -13.98 -4.10 9.28
N PRO A 146 -14.27 -5.42 9.30
CA PRO A 146 -14.43 -6.20 8.08
C PRO A 146 -15.46 -5.57 7.14
N VAL A 147 -15.10 -5.44 5.87
CA VAL A 147 -15.97 -4.94 4.80
C VAL A 147 -16.51 -6.13 4.03
N THR A 148 -17.84 -6.29 4.03
CA THR A 148 -18.51 -7.35 3.28
C THR A 148 -18.32 -7.16 1.78
N VAL A 149 -18.06 -8.25 1.08
CA VAL A 149 -18.06 -8.32 -0.38
C VAL A 149 -19.46 -8.75 -0.82
N THR A 150 -20.14 -7.88 -1.56
CA THR A 150 -21.51 -8.11 -2.04
C THR A 150 -21.47 -8.17 -3.56
N ASP A 151 -22.14 -9.16 -4.15
CA ASP A 151 -22.13 -9.38 -5.61
C ASP A 151 -20.71 -9.40 -6.19
N ALA A 152 -19.83 -10.15 -5.52
CA ALA A 152 -18.39 -10.26 -5.82
C ALA A 152 -17.65 -8.90 -5.87
N THR A 153 -18.19 -7.84 -5.28
CA THR A 153 -17.62 -6.49 -5.32
C THR A 153 -17.29 -5.99 -3.91
N LEU A 154 -16.04 -5.56 -3.72
CA LEU A 154 -15.56 -4.90 -2.52
C LEU A 154 -15.69 -3.37 -2.69
N PRO A 155 -16.50 -2.67 -1.87
CA PRO A 155 -16.53 -1.21 -1.87
C PRO A 155 -15.32 -0.67 -1.07
N MET A 156 -14.21 -0.39 -1.75
CA MET A 156 -13.01 0.13 -1.07
C MET A 156 -13.20 1.60 -0.69
N ALA A 157 -13.35 1.87 0.61
CA ALA A 157 -13.28 3.22 1.15
C ALA A 157 -11.81 3.59 1.44
N LEU A 158 -11.30 4.60 0.75
CA LEU A 158 -9.91 5.04 0.82
C LEU A 158 -9.84 6.46 1.39
N GLU A 159 -9.18 6.62 2.53
CA GLU A 159 -8.94 7.95 3.12
C GLU A 159 -8.06 8.80 2.20
N ALA A 160 -8.17 10.13 2.31
CA ALA A 160 -7.28 11.06 1.62
C ALA A 160 -5.81 10.78 2.01
N MET A 161 -4.91 10.83 1.04
CA MET A 161 -3.46 10.64 1.23
C MET A 161 -3.14 9.41 2.10
N SER A 162 -3.51 8.23 1.63
CA SER A 162 -3.42 6.99 2.42
C SER A 162 -3.02 5.77 1.61
N VAL A 163 -2.61 4.72 2.33
CA VAL A 163 -2.44 3.36 1.81
C VAL A 163 -3.29 2.43 2.65
N THR A 164 -4.16 1.67 2.01
CA THR A 164 -5.02 0.68 2.65
C THR A 164 -4.73 -0.69 2.09
N THR A 165 -4.47 -1.66 2.97
CA THR A 165 -4.36 -3.07 2.60
C THR A 165 -5.59 -3.81 3.06
N PHE A 166 -6.34 -4.38 2.14
CA PHE A 166 -7.47 -5.25 2.42
C PHE A 166 -6.99 -6.71 2.40
N VAL A 167 -7.34 -7.49 3.42
CA VAL A 167 -6.96 -8.91 3.55
C VAL A 167 -8.21 -9.77 3.69
N SER A 168 -8.33 -10.82 2.87
CA SER A 168 -9.47 -11.74 2.90
C SER A 168 -9.55 -12.52 4.21
N GLN A 169 -10.76 -12.57 4.80
CA GLN A 169 -11.07 -13.47 5.91
C GLN A 169 -11.04 -14.94 5.51
#